data_AF-A0A963EN89-F1
#
_entry.id   AF-A0A963EN89-F1
#
_cell.length_a   1.000
_cell.length_b   1.000
_cell.length_c   1.000
_cell.angle_alpha   90.00
_cell.angle_beta   90.00
_cell.angle_gamma   90.00
#
_symmetry.space_group_name_H-M   'P 1'
#
loop_
_entity.id
_entity.type
_entity.pdbx_description
1 polymer ?
#
loop_
_entity_poly.entity_id
_entity_poly.type
_entity_poly.pdbx_seq_one_letter_code
_entity_poly.pdbx_strand_id
1 'polypeptide(L)'
;MRAVTCSGGIFDFDQRKERLAEVELELAEPSVWDDPQRAQDLGRERAALEAIVETIERLEAGTRDARDLLVMAAAEDDTGTVAEIERDIDGLEQLLEQLEFRRMFAKEMDPNNAYLDIQAGSGGTEAQD
;
A
#
# COMPACT_ATOMS: atom_id res chain seq x y z
N MET A 1 13.42 15.95 5.39
CA MET A 1 11.98 15.98 5.74
C MET A 1 11.22 15.37 4.57
N ARG A 2 11.14 14.02 4.51
CA ARG A 2 10.30 13.34 3.51
C ARG A 2 8.85 13.59 3.91
N ALA A 3 8.07 14.13 3.00
CA ALA A 3 6.67 14.44 3.25
C ALA A 3 5.94 13.14 3.62
N VAL A 4 5.29 13.13 4.79
CA VAL A 4 4.24 12.15 5.11
C VAL A 4 3.09 12.45 4.15
N THR A 5 3.17 11.85 2.97
CA THR A 5 2.17 11.97 1.93
C THR A 5 1.03 11.06 2.36
N CYS A 6 -0.19 11.58 2.50
CA CYS A 6 -1.36 10.76 2.80
C CYS A 6 -1.46 9.62 1.80
N SER A 7 -1.08 8.42 2.24
CA SER A 7 -1.06 7.21 1.45
C SER A 7 -2.48 6.78 1.05
N GLY A 8 -3.48 7.04 1.90
CA GLY A 8 -4.88 6.62 1.65
C GLY A 8 -5.45 7.04 0.29
N GLY A 9 -5.25 8.30 -0.12
CA GLY A 9 -5.75 8.80 -1.41
C GLY A 9 -4.95 8.31 -2.62
N ILE A 10 -3.67 7.98 -2.42
CA ILE A 10 -2.83 7.41 -3.47
C ILE A 10 -3.21 5.94 -3.71
N PHE A 11 -3.64 5.24 -2.67
CA PHE A 11 -3.98 3.81 -2.70
C PHE A 11 -5.47 3.53 -2.88
N ASP A 12 -6.32 4.51 -3.23
CA ASP A 12 -7.77 4.33 -3.39
C ASP A 12 -8.40 3.53 -2.23
N PHE A 13 -7.92 3.76 -1.01
CA PHE A 13 -8.16 2.87 0.13
C PHE A 13 -9.65 2.67 0.41
N ASP A 14 -10.42 3.76 0.46
CA ASP A 14 -11.85 3.72 0.75
C ASP A 14 -12.60 2.86 -0.28
N GLN A 15 -12.28 3.04 -1.56
CA GLN A 15 -12.91 2.29 -2.65
C GLN A 15 -12.52 0.80 -2.61
N ARG A 16 -11.26 0.49 -2.29
CA ARG A 16 -10.79 -0.90 -2.13
C ARG A 16 -11.40 -1.58 -0.92
N LYS A 17 -11.60 -0.85 0.18
CA LYS A 17 -12.25 -1.35 1.38
C LYS A 17 -13.74 -1.59 1.16
N GLU A 18 -14.42 -0.70 0.45
CA GLU A 18 -15.81 -0.90 0.02
C GLU A 18 -15.92 -2.13 -0.90
N ARG A 19 -15.07 -2.24 -1.92
CA ARG A 19 -15.07 -3.40 -2.82
C ARG A 19 -14.75 -4.71 -2.09
N LEU A 20 -13.84 -4.69 -1.12
CA LEU A 20 -13.55 -5.87 -0.30
C LEU A 20 -14.81 -6.36 0.43
N ALA A 21 -15.54 -5.46 1.07
CA ALA A 21 -16.78 -5.80 1.77
C ALA A 21 -17.85 -6.35 0.83
N GLU A 22 -17.96 -5.81 -0.39
CA GLU A 22 -18.86 -6.36 -1.42
C GLU A 22 -18.46 -7.78 -1.84
N VAL A 23 -17.17 -8.01 -2.12
CA VAL A 23 -16.67 -9.34 -2.53
C VAL A 23 -16.86 -10.37 -1.42
N GLU A 24 -16.64 -10.00 -0.15
CA GLU A 24 -16.92 -10.84 1.00
C GLU A 24 -18.40 -11.20 1.11
N LEU A 25 -19.30 -10.23 0.88
CA LEU A 25 -20.74 -10.47 0.86
C LEU A 25 -21.13 -11.41 -0.29
N GLU A 26 -20.60 -11.20 -1.50
CA GLU A 26 -20.85 -12.09 -2.65
C GLU A 26 -20.37 -13.52 -2.36
N LEU A 27 -19.19 -13.69 -1.76
CA LEU A 27 -18.64 -15.01 -1.40
C LEU A 27 -19.43 -15.72 -0.30
N ALA A 28 -20.14 -14.97 0.55
CA ALA A 28 -21.01 -15.51 1.58
C ALA A 28 -22.33 -16.09 1.02
N GLU A 29 -22.74 -15.68 -0.19
CA GLU A 29 -23.94 -16.20 -0.85
C GLU A 29 -23.73 -17.64 -1.35
N PRO A 30 -24.56 -18.62 -0.93
CA PRO A 30 -24.40 -20.02 -1.34
C PRO A 30 -24.42 -20.23 -2.86
N SER A 31 -25.17 -19.40 -3.59
CA SER A 31 -25.30 -19.50 -5.06
C SER A 31 -24.01 -19.17 -5.81
N VAL A 32 -23.06 -18.44 -5.21
CA VAL A 32 -21.75 -18.21 -5.85
C VAL A 32 -21.00 -19.52 -6.04
N TRP A 33 -21.24 -20.50 -5.16
CA TRP A 33 -20.59 -21.81 -5.22
C TRP A 33 -21.17 -22.74 -6.28
N ASP A 34 -22.29 -22.36 -6.91
CA ASP A 34 -22.82 -23.06 -8.09
C ASP A 34 -22.00 -22.77 -9.37
N ASP A 35 -21.21 -21.69 -9.37
CA ASP A 35 -20.24 -21.34 -10.41
C ASP A 35 -18.80 -21.33 -9.83
N PRO A 36 -18.07 -22.45 -9.94
CA PRO A 36 -16.71 -22.56 -9.41
C PRO A 36 -15.71 -21.55 -9.99
N GLN A 37 -15.92 -21.12 -11.24
CA GLN A 37 -15.03 -20.14 -11.88
C GLN A 37 -15.23 -18.77 -11.24
N ARG A 38 -16.49 -18.35 -11.07
CA ARG A 38 -16.82 -17.10 -10.39
C ARG A 38 -16.32 -17.09 -8.93
N ALA A 39 -16.52 -18.17 -8.19
CA ALA A 39 -16.03 -18.28 -6.81
C ALA A 39 -14.49 -18.18 -6.74
N GLN A 40 -13.78 -18.78 -7.69
CA GLN A 40 -12.31 -18.68 -7.76
C GLN A 40 -11.86 -17.24 -8.06
N ASP A 41 -12.50 -16.56 -9.01
CA ASP A 41 -12.13 -15.21 -9.41
C ASP A 41 -12.40 -14.20 -8.28
N LEU A 42 -13.56 -14.30 -7.61
CA LEU A 42 -13.86 -13.51 -6.41
C LEU A 42 -12.87 -13.81 -5.27
N GLY A 43 -12.48 -15.08 -5.08
CA GLY A 43 -11.50 -15.45 -4.07
C GLY A 43 -10.11 -14.84 -4.32
N ARG A 44 -9.69 -14.75 -5.59
CA ARG A 44 -8.43 -14.06 -5.97
C ARG A 44 -8.55 -12.55 -5.78
N GLU A 45 -9.67 -11.96 -6.16
CA GLU A 45 -9.95 -10.54 -5.97
C GLU A 45 -9.91 -10.18 -4.48
N ARG A 46 -10.60 -10.96 -3.63
CA ARG A 46 -10.61 -10.80 -2.17
C ARG A 46 -9.19 -10.80 -1.61
N ALA A 47 -8.39 -11.82 -1.94
CA ALA A 47 -7.02 -11.94 -1.42
C ALA A 47 -6.13 -10.75 -1.83
N ALA A 48 -6.31 -10.22 -3.04
CA ALA A 48 -5.58 -9.05 -3.51
C ALA A 48 -6.01 -7.76 -2.78
N LEU A 49 -7.31 -7.58 -2.56
CA LEU A 49 -7.87 -6.44 -1.83
C LEU A 49 -7.50 -6.49 -0.34
N GLU A 50 -7.68 -7.63 0.32
CA GLU A 50 -7.30 -7.87 1.73
C GLU A 50 -5.85 -7.50 1.96
N ALA A 51 -4.94 -7.99 1.11
CA ALA A 51 -3.51 -7.69 1.24
C ALA A 51 -3.20 -6.18 1.23
N ILE A 52 -3.97 -5.37 0.50
CA ILE A 52 -3.78 -3.91 0.44
C ILE A 52 -4.44 -3.25 1.66
N VAL A 53 -5.71 -3.57 1.92
CA VAL A 53 -6.52 -2.95 2.98
C VAL A 53 -5.89 -3.22 4.35
N GLU A 54 -5.60 -4.48 4.68
CA GLU A 54 -5.00 -4.86 5.96
C GLU A 54 -3.61 -4.24 6.15
N THR A 55 -2.83 -4.11 5.07
CA THR A 55 -1.51 -3.46 5.14
C THR A 55 -1.64 -1.99 5.53
N ILE A 56 -2.58 -1.26 4.92
CA ILE A 56 -2.82 0.16 5.22
C ILE A 56 -3.35 0.31 6.64
N GLU A 57 -4.31 -0.52 7.05
CA GLU A 57 -4.86 -0.49 8.41
C GLU A 57 -3.79 -0.79 9.47
N ARG A 58 -2.87 -1.72 9.18
CA ARG A 58 -1.73 -2.01 10.05
C ARG A 58 -0.76 -0.83 10.15
N LEU A 59 -0.48 -0.15 9.04
CA LEU A 59 0.35 1.06 9.04
C LEU A 59 -0.30 2.17 9.87
N GLU A 60 -1.61 2.39 9.71
CA GLU A 60 -2.35 3.41 10.47
C GLU A 60 -2.38 3.10 11.97
N ALA A 61 -2.70 1.86 12.33
CA ALA A 61 -2.73 1.41 13.72
C ALA A 61 -1.33 1.49 14.35
N GLY A 62 -0.32 0.91 13.71
CA GLY A 62 1.05 0.93 14.23
C GLY A 62 1.60 2.34 14.40
N THR A 63 1.33 3.25 13.46
CA THR A 63 1.77 4.66 13.59
C THR A 63 1.05 5.37 14.73
N ARG A 64 -0.24 5.08 14.93
CA ARG A 64 -1.03 5.63 16.04
C ARG A 64 -0.47 5.16 17.38
N ASP A 65 -0.25 3.86 17.51
CA ASP A 65 0.24 3.23 18.74
C ASP A 65 1.65 3.72 19.07
N ALA A 66 2.55 3.78 18.07
CA ALA A 66 3.91 4.31 18.23
C ALA A 66 3.90 5.78 18.73
N ARG A 67 3.01 6.61 18.17
CA ARG A 67 2.86 8.00 18.61
C ARG A 67 2.37 8.08 20.06
N ASP A 68 1.37 7.29 20.42
CA ASP A 68 0.78 7.34 21.76
C ASP A 68 1.78 6.81 22.80
N LEU A 69 2.54 5.76 22.48
CA LEU A 69 3.64 5.25 23.31
C LEU A 69 4.79 6.26 23.46
N LEU A 70 5.13 6.98 22.38
CA LEU A 70 6.19 8.00 22.42
C LEU A 70 5.86 9.13 23.41
N VAL A 71 4.58 9.53 23.46
CA VAL A 71 4.11 10.54 24.42
C VAL A 71 4.29 10.06 25.86
N MET A 72 3.99 8.79 26.14
CA MET A 72 4.18 8.20 27.47
C MET A 72 5.66 8.09 27.83
N ALA A 73 6.49 7.55 26.92
CA ALA A 73 7.93 7.39 27.14
C ALA A 73 8.63 8.73 27.38
N ALA A 74 8.24 9.78 26.64
CA ALA A 74 8.76 11.14 26.84
C ALA A 74 8.32 11.75 28.19
N ALA A 75 7.14 11.42 28.69
CA ALA A 75 6.68 11.89 30.00
C ALA A 75 7.42 11.21 31.16
N GLU A 76 7.95 10.02 30.94
CA GLU A 76 8.66 9.20 31.93
C GLU A 76 10.19 9.23 31.77
N ASP A 77 10.72 10.01 30.81
CA ASP A 77 12.14 10.01 30.42
C ASP A 77 12.69 8.59 30.09
N ASP A 78 11.83 7.69 29.59
CA ASP A 78 12.17 6.30 29.28
C ASP A 78 12.82 6.19 27.88
N THR A 79 14.13 6.41 27.84
CA THR A 79 14.93 6.25 26.61
C THR A 79 14.95 4.81 26.06
N GLY A 80 14.67 3.80 26.89
CA GLY A 80 14.64 2.41 26.47
C GLY A 80 13.42 2.14 25.57
N THR A 81 12.25 2.60 26.00
CA THR A 81 11.03 2.53 25.21
C THR A 81 11.12 3.37 23.92
N VAL A 82 11.77 4.54 23.95
CA VAL A 82 12.01 5.33 22.73
C VAL A 82 12.77 4.51 21.67
N ALA A 83 13.82 3.79 22.07
CA ALA A 83 14.59 2.94 21.15
C ALA A 83 13.83 1.69 20.68
N GLU A 84 12.78 1.26 21.38
CA GLU A 84 11.86 0.22 20.91
C GLU A 84 10.89 0.78 19.87
N ILE A 85 10.33 1.96 20.12
CA ILE A 85 9.44 2.64 19.18
C ILE A 85 10.13 2.94 17.85
N GLU A 86 11.39 3.37 17.87
CA GLU A 86 12.17 3.59 16.64
C GLU A 86 12.26 2.31 15.79
N ARG A 87 12.50 1.15 16.42
CA ARG A 87 12.55 -0.14 15.70
C ARG A 87 11.20 -0.54 15.13
N ASP A 88 10.11 -0.25 15.83
CA ASP A 88 8.77 -0.51 15.33
C ASP A 88 8.44 0.38 14.12
N ILE A 89 8.82 1.66 14.18
CA ILE A 89 8.67 2.59 13.06
C ILE A 89 9.48 2.13 11.84
N ASP A 90 10.73 1.70 12.01
CA ASP A 90 11.54 1.16 10.90
C ASP A 90 10.82 -0.02 10.21
N GLY A 91 10.16 -0.89 10.98
CA GLY A 91 9.35 -1.99 10.45
C GLY A 91 8.13 -1.52 9.67
N LEU A 92 7.46 -0.46 10.12
CA LEU A 92 6.33 0.16 9.41
C LEU A 92 6.79 0.85 8.12
N GLU A 93 7.95 1.51 8.12
CA GLU A 93 8.52 2.12 6.91
C GLU A 93 8.80 1.07 5.83
N GLN A 94 9.39 -0.07 6.18
CA GLN A 94 9.62 -1.18 5.23
C GLN A 94 8.33 -1.73 4.63
N LEU A 95 7.25 -1.77 5.42
CA LEU A 95 5.94 -2.21 4.96
C LEU A 95 5.32 -1.20 3.99
N LEU A 96 5.47 0.10 4.29
CA LEU A 96 5.02 1.19 3.42
C LEU A 96 5.77 1.16 2.07
N GLU A 97 7.09 1.00 2.08
CA GLU A 97 7.90 0.93 0.84
C GLU A 97 7.45 -0.22 -0.07
N GLN A 98 7.16 -1.39 0.51
CA GLN A 98 6.64 -2.53 -0.26
C GLN A 98 5.28 -2.23 -0.89
N LEU A 99 4.39 -1.57 -0.14
CA LEU A 99 3.08 -1.17 -0.63
C LEU A 99 3.17 -0.15 -1.77
N GLU A 100 4.03 0.86 -1.62
CA GLU A 100 4.32 1.86 -2.65
C GLU A 100 4.88 1.22 -3.92
N PHE A 101 5.81 0.27 -3.77
CA PHE A 101 6.39 -0.46 -4.90
C PHE A 101 5.33 -1.25 -5.66
N ARG A 102 4.48 -2.02 -4.96
CA ARG A 102 3.40 -2.78 -5.59
C ARG A 102 2.44 -1.90 -6.39
N ARG A 103 2.15 -0.70 -5.88
CA ARG A 103 1.32 0.27 -6.60
C ARG A 103 2.00 0.82 -7.85
N MET A 104 3.29 1.16 -7.75
CA MET A 104 4.06 1.70 -8.89
C MET A 104 4.17 0.68 -10.03
N PHE A 105 4.21 -0.62 -9.72
CA PHE A 105 4.42 -1.72 -10.66
C PHE A 105 3.19 -2.64 -10.83
N ALA A 106 1.99 -2.05 -10.89
CA ALA A 106 0.72 -2.78 -10.94
C ALA A 106 0.19 -3.08 -12.37
N LYS A 107 0.83 -2.58 -13.42
CA LYS A 107 0.40 -2.78 -14.81
C LYS A 107 1.03 -4.04 -15.41
N GLU A 108 0.32 -4.64 -16.36
CA GLU A 108 0.70 -5.90 -17.02
C GLU A 108 2.12 -5.89 -17.61
N MET A 109 2.58 -4.73 -18.08
CA MET A 109 3.89 -4.57 -18.71
C MET A 109 5.02 -4.13 -17.76
N ASP A 110 4.69 -3.79 -16.51
CA ASP A 110 5.66 -3.26 -15.54
C ASP A 110 6.83 -4.22 -15.21
N PRO A 111 6.67 -5.57 -15.25
CA PRO A 111 7.79 -6.49 -15.07
C PRO A 111 8.75 -6.60 -16.27
N ASN A 112 8.40 -6.02 -17.43
CA ASN A 112 9.17 -6.20 -18.67
C ASN A 112 10.32 -5.20 -18.79
N ASN A 113 11.38 -5.59 -19.52
CA ASN A 113 12.44 -4.65 -19.89
C ASN A 113 11.89 -3.51 -20.75
N ALA A 114 12.26 -2.27 -20.44
CA ALA A 114 11.87 -1.11 -21.23
C ALA A 114 12.90 -0.83 -22.34
N TYR A 115 12.40 -0.52 -23.55
CA TYR A 115 13.17 0.18 -24.57
C TYR A 115 12.90 1.68 -24.42
N LEU A 116 13.94 2.45 -24.13
CA LEU A 116 13.87 3.91 -24.03
C LEU A 116 14.45 4.52 -25.30
N ASP A 117 13.61 5.17 -26.10
CA ASP A 117 14.02 5.96 -27.24
C ASP A 117 13.84 7.45 -26.92
N ILE A 118 14.91 8.23 -27.07
CA ILE A 118 14.93 9.66 -26.77
C ILE A 118 15.07 10.40 -28.09
N GLN A 119 14.04 11.16 -28.46
CA GLN A 119 14.00 11.96 -29.68
C GLN A 119 14.10 13.44 -29.35
N ALA A 120 15.06 14.13 -29.96
CA ALA A 120 15.22 15.57 -29.81
C ALA A 120 14.02 16.31 -30.42
N GLY A 121 13.47 17.27 -29.67
CA GLY A 121 12.33 18.09 -30.10
C GLY A 121 12.69 19.14 -31.17
N SER A 122 11.73 20.00 -31.53
CA SER A 122 11.84 20.97 -32.63
C SER A 122 12.73 22.21 -32.33
N GLY A 123 13.81 22.08 -31.57
CA GLY A 123 14.71 23.19 -31.17
C GLY A 123 16.04 23.26 -31.92
N GLY A 124 16.25 22.44 -32.96
CA GLY A 124 17.53 22.45 -33.69
C GLY A 124 18.71 22.03 -32.79
N THR A 125 19.87 22.67 -32.92
CA THR A 125 21.07 22.34 -32.15
C THR A 125 20.92 22.52 -30.63
N GLU A 126 20.00 23.35 -30.17
CA GLU A 126 19.71 23.55 -28.73
C GLU A 126 18.80 22.46 -28.15
N ALA A 127 18.14 21.66 -28.98
CA ALA A 127 17.35 20.51 -28.53
C ALA A 127 18.16 19.19 -28.48
N GLN A 128 19.43 19.23 -28.91
CA GLN A 128 20.33 18.09 -28.99
C GLN A 128 21.41 18.08 -27.90
N ASP A 129 21.55 19.17 -27.14
CA ASP A 129 22.49 19.35 -26.03
C ASP A 129 21.77 19.11 -24.69
#